data_AF-A0A920L096-F1
#
_entry.id   AF-A0A920L096-F1
#
_cell.length_a   1.000
_cell.length_b   1.000
_cell.length_c   1.000
_cell.angle_alpha   90.00
_cell.angle_beta   90.00
_cell.angle_gamma   90.00
#
_symmetry.space_group_name_H-M   'P 1'
#
loop_
_entity.id
_entity.type
_entity.pdbx_description
1 polymer ?
#
loop_
_entity_poly.entity_id
_entity_poly.type
_entity_poly.pdbx_seq_one_letter_code
_entity_poly.pdbx_strand_id
1 'polypeptide(L)'
;MEATCGSLGQALSVASGLAQSAKRQKRAFRNYVILGDGELQEGQVWEAAMYAASNQLDNLCLIVDLNHLQVEGHTETVISMEPIDKKFQSFGWAVKVIDGHDFNALREGFEYARSNSNVPTVIIAETTVGKGIPFLENLMSHNMVLPADVADQCLTYLKSDK
;
A
#
# COMPACT_ATOMS: atom_id res chain seq x y z
N MET A 1 2.00 16.38 4.28
CA MET A 1 3.20 16.33 5.14
C MET A 1 4.19 15.48 4.40
N GLU A 2 5.45 15.90 4.32
CA GLU A 2 6.54 15.06 3.86
C GLU A 2 7.14 14.39 5.10
N ALA A 3 7.34 13.07 5.05
CA ALA A 3 8.08 12.32 6.04
C ALA A 3 9.31 11.74 5.36
N THR A 4 10.46 11.74 6.03
CA THR A 4 11.63 11.00 5.56
C THR A 4 11.33 9.51 5.70
N CYS A 5 10.96 8.88 4.60
CA CYS A 5 10.80 7.44 4.50
C CYS A 5 12.10 6.79 3.98
N GLY A 6 12.21 5.47 4.09
CA GLY A 6 13.38 4.71 3.60
C GLY A 6 13.74 3.54 4.51
N SER A 7 13.46 3.67 5.82
CA SER A 7 13.32 2.51 6.69
C SER A 7 11.89 1.99 6.55
N LEU A 8 11.76 0.75 6.09
CA LEU A 8 10.48 0.08 5.91
C LEU A 8 9.69 0.03 7.24
N GLY A 9 8.36 0.08 7.14
CA GLY A 9 7.40 -0.06 8.23
C GLY A 9 7.10 1.23 9.00
N GLN A 10 7.94 2.26 8.89
CA GLN A 10 7.80 3.48 9.70
C GLN A 10 6.64 4.40 9.28
N ALA A 11 6.28 4.39 8.00
CA ALA A 11 5.31 5.32 7.45
C ALA A 11 3.92 5.18 8.10
N LEU A 12 3.50 3.95 8.43
CA LEU A 12 2.22 3.71 9.08
C LEU A 12 2.18 4.25 10.52
N SER A 13 3.30 4.15 11.26
CA SER A 13 3.40 4.74 12.61
C SER A 13 3.30 6.27 12.57
N VAL A 14 4.04 6.90 11.64
CA VAL A 14 3.99 8.37 11.46
C VAL A 14 2.57 8.81 11.09
N ALA A 15 1.93 8.12 10.15
CA ALA A 15 0.57 8.42 9.71
C ALA A 15 -0.47 8.19 10.82
N SER A 16 -0.28 7.20 11.67
CA SER A 16 -1.13 6.98 12.85
C SER A 16 -1.05 8.17 13.82
N GLY A 17 0.15 8.69 14.08
CA GLY A 17 0.34 9.91 14.88
C GLY A 17 -0.33 11.15 14.26
N LEU A 18 -0.23 11.30 12.93
CA LEU A 18 -0.90 12.37 12.20
C LEU A 18 -2.42 12.28 12.25
N ALA A 19 -2.96 11.09 12.01
CA ALA A 19 -4.40 10.82 12.05
C ALA A 19 -4.95 11.14 13.45
N GLN A 20 -4.25 10.68 14.49
CA GLN A 20 -4.59 10.99 15.89
C GLN A 20 -4.57 12.49 16.18
N SER A 21 -3.53 13.19 15.71
CA SER A 21 -3.39 14.64 15.88
C SER A 21 -4.51 15.41 15.17
N ALA A 22 -4.85 15.01 13.95
CA ALA A 22 -5.94 15.60 13.17
C ALA A 22 -7.29 15.46 13.90
N LYS A 23 -7.60 14.29 14.48
CA LYS A 23 -8.82 14.10 15.27
C LYS A 23 -8.84 15.00 16.50
N ARG A 24 -7.73 15.07 17.26
CA ARG A 24 -7.62 15.94 18.45
C ARG A 24 -7.79 17.42 18.11
N GLN A 25 -7.26 17.85 16.97
CA GLN A 25 -7.35 19.23 16.49
C GLN A 25 -8.62 19.51 15.66
N LYS A 26 -9.53 18.55 15.52
CA LYS A 26 -10.76 18.65 14.70
C LYS A 26 -10.47 19.09 13.25
N ARG A 27 -9.37 18.62 12.68
CA ARG A 27 -8.99 18.92 11.29
C ARG A 27 -9.63 17.92 10.33
N ALA A 28 -10.29 18.43 9.31
CA ALA A 28 -11.00 17.63 8.31
C ALA A 28 -10.07 17.18 7.16
N PHE A 29 -9.13 16.29 7.46
CA PHE A 29 -8.35 15.60 6.43
C PHE A 29 -8.11 14.13 6.78
N ARG A 30 -7.90 13.33 5.74
CA ARG A 30 -7.56 11.90 5.82
C ARG A 30 -6.09 11.71 5.44
N ASN A 31 -5.42 10.80 6.13
CA ASN A 31 -4.05 10.38 5.85
C ASN A 31 -4.11 9.10 5.01
N TYR A 32 -3.36 9.09 3.91
CA TYR A 32 -3.17 7.93 3.06
C TYR A 32 -1.70 7.50 3.14
N VAL A 33 -1.46 6.19 3.24
CA VAL A 33 -0.13 5.58 3.28
C VAL A 33 -0.11 4.45 2.28
N ILE A 34 0.99 4.31 1.55
CA ILE A 34 1.24 3.16 0.69
C ILE A 34 2.39 2.36 1.32
N LEU A 35 2.22 1.05 1.45
CA LEU A 35 3.28 0.11 1.83
C LEU A 35 3.33 -1.02 0.82
N GLY A 36 4.51 -1.60 0.62
CA GLY A 36 4.64 -2.88 -0.10
C GLY A 36 4.19 -4.06 0.76
N ASP A 37 3.85 -5.18 0.15
CA ASP A 37 3.57 -6.44 0.85
C ASP A 37 4.79 -7.01 1.60
N GLY A 38 6.00 -6.89 1.05
CA GLY A 38 7.24 -7.22 1.76
C GLY A 38 7.50 -6.33 2.98
N GLU A 39 7.10 -5.05 2.91
CA GLU A 39 7.21 -4.10 4.03
C GLU A 39 6.31 -4.48 5.22
N LEU A 40 5.24 -5.26 4.99
CA LEU A 40 4.38 -5.77 6.07
C LEU A 40 5.08 -6.79 6.99
N GLN A 41 6.25 -7.31 6.61
CA GLN A 41 7.04 -8.21 7.46
C GLN A 41 7.63 -7.46 8.67
N GLU A 42 7.72 -6.14 8.62
CA GLU A 42 8.21 -5.33 9.73
C GLU A 42 7.23 -5.32 10.91
N GLY A 43 7.71 -5.70 12.09
CA GLY A 43 6.89 -5.76 13.31
C GLY A 43 6.21 -4.43 13.66
N GLN A 44 6.88 -3.32 13.34
CA GLN A 44 6.38 -1.97 13.56
C GLN A 44 5.05 -1.68 12.83
N VAL A 45 4.82 -2.30 11.67
CA VAL A 45 3.55 -2.16 10.93
C VAL A 45 2.40 -2.66 11.79
N TRP A 46 2.57 -3.80 12.45
CA TRP A 46 1.55 -4.44 13.28
C TRP A 46 1.31 -3.68 14.58
N GLU A 47 2.35 -3.10 15.18
CA GLU A 47 2.20 -2.17 16.30
C GLU A 47 1.36 -0.95 15.92
N ALA A 48 1.62 -0.36 14.75
CA ALA A 48 0.84 0.77 14.25
C ALA A 48 -0.60 0.37 13.88
N ALA A 49 -0.80 -0.82 13.30
CA ALA A 49 -2.12 -1.36 12.99
C ALA A 49 -2.98 -1.55 14.25
N MET A 50 -2.41 -2.14 15.30
CA MET A 50 -3.04 -2.27 16.63
C MET A 50 -3.44 -0.90 17.19
N TYR A 51 -2.52 0.06 17.16
CA TYR A 51 -2.75 1.39 17.69
C TYR A 51 -3.86 2.13 16.95
N ALA A 52 -3.85 2.10 15.62
CA ALA A 52 -4.79 2.84 14.79
C ALA A 52 -6.24 2.38 15.00
N ALA A 53 -6.46 1.07 15.11
CA ALA A 53 -7.78 0.53 15.38
C ALA A 53 -8.26 0.83 16.80
N SER A 54 -7.38 0.65 17.80
CA SER A 54 -7.69 0.94 19.21
C SER A 54 -8.07 2.41 19.43
N ASN A 55 -7.53 3.32 18.63
CA ASN A 55 -7.83 4.76 18.69
C ASN A 55 -8.87 5.21 17.64
N GLN A 56 -9.54 4.25 16.99
CA GLN A 56 -10.63 4.52 16.03
C GLN A 56 -10.21 5.54 14.95
N LEU A 57 -9.00 5.38 14.39
CA LEU A 57 -8.43 6.31 13.40
C LEU A 57 -9.08 6.14 12.02
N ASP A 58 -10.37 6.44 11.95
CA ASP A 58 -11.17 6.42 10.73
C ASP A 58 -10.72 7.39 9.66
N ASN A 59 -9.86 8.35 9.96
CA ASN A 59 -9.19 9.24 9.02
C ASN A 59 -7.80 8.72 8.58
N LEU A 60 -7.51 7.44 8.77
CA LEU A 60 -6.34 6.75 8.23
C LEU A 60 -6.76 5.70 7.20
N CYS A 61 -6.08 5.70 6.05
CA CYS A 61 -6.23 4.70 5.00
C CYS A 61 -4.85 4.16 4.63
N LEU A 62 -4.62 2.87 4.85
CA LEU A 62 -3.47 2.15 4.33
C LEU A 62 -3.82 1.58 2.95
N ILE A 63 -2.87 1.64 2.03
CA ILE A 63 -2.91 0.98 0.73
C ILE A 63 -1.73 0.01 0.73
N VAL A 64 -2.00 -1.27 0.56
CA VAL A 64 -0.97 -2.29 0.38
C VAL A 64 -0.82 -2.54 -1.11
N ASP A 65 0.37 -2.29 -1.65
CA ASP A 65 0.77 -2.72 -2.99
C ASP A 65 1.14 -4.21 -2.92
N LEU A 66 0.16 -5.07 -3.20
CA LEU A 66 0.29 -6.53 -3.16
C LEU A 66 0.75 -7.02 -4.53
N ASN A 67 2.07 -6.96 -4.75
CA ASN A 67 2.71 -7.37 -6.00
C ASN A 67 3.45 -8.72 -5.91
N HIS A 68 3.44 -9.35 -4.73
CA HIS A 68 4.02 -10.67 -4.44
C HIS A 68 5.54 -10.78 -4.60
N LEU A 69 6.25 -9.66 -4.70
CA LEU A 69 7.69 -9.62 -4.95
C LEU A 69 8.42 -8.71 -3.96
N GLN A 70 9.57 -9.18 -3.50
CA GLN A 70 10.53 -8.41 -2.74
C GLN A 70 11.96 -8.65 -3.26
N VAL A 71 12.96 -8.01 -2.62
CA VAL A 71 14.36 -8.04 -3.09
C VAL A 71 14.89 -9.46 -3.28
N GLU A 72 14.51 -10.39 -2.40
CA GLU A 72 14.99 -11.78 -2.40
C GLU A 72 14.09 -12.74 -3.18
N GLY A 73 13.05 -12.24 -3.88
CA GLY A 73 12.13 -13.05 -4.68
C GLY A 73 10.68 -12.94 -4.22
N HIS A 74 9.90 -14.00 -4.47
CA HIS A 74 8.48 -14.01 -4.14
C HIS A 74 8.27 -14.00 -2.63
N THR A 75 7.37 -13.12 -2.16
CA THR A 75 7.08 -12.99 -0.72
C THR A 75 6.61 -14.30 -0.10
N GLU A 76 5.84 -15.12 -0.83
CA GLU A 76 5.41 -16.45 -0.38
C GLU A 76 6.56 -17.40 -0.03
N THR A 77 7.71 -17.27 -0.72
CA THR A 77 8.88 -18.14 -0.54
C THR A 77 9.85 -17.62 0.51
N VAL A 78 9.92 -16.29 0.68
CA VAL A 78 10.82 -15.67 1.65
C VAL A 78 10.15 -15.62 3.02
N ILE A 79 9.08 -14.83 3.17
CA ILE A 79 8.24 -14.78 4.38
C ILE A 79 6.80 -14.46 3.95
N SER A 80 5.94 -15.49 3.98
CA SER A 80 4.54 -15.34 3.62
C SER A 80 3.76 -14.54 4.67
N MET A 81 3.04 -13.53 4.20
CA MET A 81 2.14 -12.69 5.01
C MET A 81 0.67 -13.09 4.88
N GLU A 82 0.35 -14.13 4.12
CA GLU A 82 -1.03 -14.55 3.90
C GLU A 82 -1.64 -15.25 5.14
N PRO A 83 -2.97 -15.17 5.34
CA PRO A 83 -3.90 -14.23 4.72
C PRO A 83 -3.70 -12.79 5.24
N ILE A 84 -3.42 -11.81 4.37
CA ILE A 84 -3.18 -10.40 4.77
C ILE A 84 -4.48 -9.74 5.25
N ASP A 85 -5.58 -9.97 4.52
CA ASP A 85 -6.91 -9.42 4.84
C ASP A 85 -7.35 -9.81 6.26
N LYS A 86 -7.18 -11.08 6.64
CA LYS A 86 -7.57 -11.58 7.97
C LYS A 86 -6.72 -11.00 9.09
N LYS A 87 -5.43 -10.73 8.86
CA LYS A 87 -4.57 -10.09 9.86
C LYS A 87 -5.09 -8.69 10.19
N PHE A 88 -5.36 -7.86 9.19
CA PHE A 88 -5.94 -6.53 9.41
C PHE A 88 -7.35 -6.60 10.01
N GLN A 89 -8.21 -7.51 9.54
CA GLN A 89 -9.54 -7.74 10.13
C GLN A 89 -9.44 -8.08 11.62
N SER A 90 -8.46 -8.91 12.02
CA SER A 90 -8.26 -9.30 13.42
C SER A 90 -7.88 -8.12 14.33
N PHE A 91 -7.25 -7.08 13.77
CA PHE A 91 -6.97 -5.82 14.48
C PHE A 91 -8.14 -4.85 14.47
N GLY A 92 -9.25 -5.12 13.79
CA GLY A 92 -10.43 -4.25 13.73
C GLY A 92 -10.39 -3.22 12.59
N TRP A 93 -9.59 -3.46 11.55
CA TRP A 93 -9.58 -2.62 10.35
C TRP A 93 -10.73 -2.99 9.41
N ALA A 94 -11.27 -1.98 8.72
CA ALA A 94 -12.11 -2.20 7.56
C ALA A 94 -11.21 -2.60 6.37
N VAL A 95 -11.48 -3.73 5.74
CA VAL A 95 -10.63 -4.28 4.67
C VAL A 95 -11.36 -4.27 3.34
N LYS A 96 -10.66 -3.89 2.27
CA LYS A 96 -11.12 -4.00 0.90
C LYS A 96 -9.99 -4.55 0.03
N VAL A 97 -10.22 -5.67 -0.65
CA VAL A 97 -9.30 -6.19 -1.67
C VAL A 97 -9.80 -5.74 -3.04
N ILE A 98 -8.91 -5.27 -3.90
CA ILE A 98 -9.22 -4.74 -5.24
C ILE A 98 -8.14 -5.14 -6.26
N ASP A 99 -8.52 -5.10 -7.53
CA ASP A 99 -7.56 -5.00 -8.63
C ASP A 99 -6.93 -3.60 -8.62
N GLY A 100 -5.61 -3.53 -8.42
CA GLY A 100 -4.85 -2.28 -8.35
C GLY A 100 -4.63 -1.61 -9.72
N HIS A 101 -4.99 -2.28 -10.82
CA HIS A 101 -4.89 -1.74 -12.19
C HIS A 101 -6.24 -1.28 -12.75
N ASP A 102 -7.35 -1.53 -12.03
CA ASP A 102 -8.67 -1.01 -12.39
C ASP A 102 -8.96 0.31 -11.65
N PHE A 103 -9.01 1.40 -12.41
CA PHE A 103 -9.35 2.73 -11.89
C PHE A 103 -10.74 2.81 -11.24
N ASN A 104 -11.71 2.00 -11.70
CA ASN A 104 -13.02 1.94 -11.05
C ASN A 104 -12.92 1.26 -9.69
N ALA A 105 -12.21 0.13 -9.61
CA ALA A 105 -11.98 -0.57 -8.34
C ALA A 105 -11.20 0.30 -7.34
N LEU A 106 -10.19 1.06 -7.80
CA LEU A 106 -9.49 2.06 -7.00
C LEU A 106 -10.43 3.15 -6.48
N ARG A 107 -11.25 3.74 -7.36
CA ARG A 107 -12.23 4.78 -6.99
C ARG A 107 -13.18 4.25 -5.91
N GLU A 108 -13.73 3.06 -6.10
CA GLU A 108 -14.61 2.40 -5.14
C GLU A 108 -13.90 2.08 -3.82
N GLY A 109 -12.63 1.67 -3.86
CA GLY A 109 -11.81 1.46 -2.67
C GLY A 109 -11.65 2.75 -1.85
N PHE A 110 -11.38 3.88 -2.51
CA PHE A 110 -11.29 5.17 -1.82
C PHE A 110 -12.65 5.67 -1.31
N GLU A 111 -13.74 5.41 -2.02
CA GLU A 111 -15.10 5.69 -1.54
C GLU A 111 -15.44 4.85 -0.30
N TYR A 112 -15.12 3.57 -0.32
CA TYR A 112 -15.25 2.66 0.81
C TYR A 112 -14.48 3.21 2.03
N ALA A 113 -13.20 3.56 1.86
CA ALA A 113 -12.40 4.15 2.94
C ALA A 113 -13.02 5.43 3.52
N ARG A 114 -13.63 6.27 2.68
CA ARG A 114 -14.32 7.51 3.12
C ARG A 114 -15.65 7.24 3.84
N SER A 115 -16.34 6.13 3.52
CA SER A 115 -17.60 5.75 4.16
C SER A 115 -17.43 5.14 5.55
N ASN A 116 -16.26 4.57 5.86
CA ASN A 116 -16.00 3.96 7.15
C ASN A 116 -15.80 5.02 8.25
N SER A 117 -16.47 4.82 9.39
CA SER A 117 -16.40 5.69 10.58
C SER A 117 -15.96 4.88 11.79
N ASN A 118 -15.20 5.50 12.68
CA ASN A 118 -14.59 4.88 13.87
C ASN A 118 -13.67 3.68 13.64
N VAL A 119 -13.30 3.35 12.40
CA VAL A 119 -12.35 2.27 12.07
C VAL A 119 -11.39 2.71 10.96
N PRO A 120 -10.07 2.45 11.08
CA PRO A 120 -9.15 2.66 9.97
C PRO A 120 -9.46 1.70 8.82
N THR A 121 -9.07 2.09 7.59
CA THR A 121 -9.29 1.25 6.39
C THR A 121 -7.97 0.80 5.79
N VAL A 122 -7.90 -0.46 5.36
CA VAL A 122 -6.84 -0.96 4.48
C VAL A 122 -7.44 -1.36 3.15
N ILE A 123 -6.84 -0.87 2.07
CA ILE A 123 -7.08 -1.27 0.70
C ILE A 123 -5.91 -2.16 0.31
N ILE A 124 -6.17 -3.43 0.02
CA ILE A 124 -5.18 -4.37 -0.49
C ILE A 124 -5.35 -4.36 -2.01
N ALA A 125 -4.40 -3.74 -2.71
CA ALA A 125 -4.44 -3.61 -4.16
C ALA A 125 -3.53 -4.69 -4.77
N GLU A 126 -4.12 -5.65 -5.46
CA GLU A 126 -3.35 -6.64 -6.22
C GLU A 126 -2.75 -5.95 -7.45
N THR A 127 -1.43 -6.01 -7.57
CA THR A 127 -0.71 -5.31 -8.65
C THR A 127 0.33 -6.22 -9.30
N THR A 128 1.00 -5.68 -10.31
CA THR A 128 2.01 -6.37 -11.12
C THR A 128 3.20 -5.44 -11.21
N VAL A 129 4.36 -5.87 -10.70
CA VAL A 129 5.61 -5.11 -10.86
C VAL A 129 5.85 -4.89 -12.35
N GLY A 130 6.18 -3.66 -12.76
CA GLY A 130 6.47 -3.34 -14.17
C GLY A 130 5.24 -3.29 -15.09
N LYS A 131 4.02 -3.20 -14.53
CA LYS A 131 2.76 -3.16 -15.29
C LYS A 131 2.82 -2.24 -16.51
N GLY A 132 2.32 -2.72 -17.64
CA GLY A 132 2.19 -1.95 -18.89
C GLY A 132 3.41 -2.04 -19.81
N ILE A 133 4.49 -2.69 -19.36
CA ILE A 133 5.66 -3.00 -20.19
C ILE A 133 5.84 -4.54 -20.21
N PRO A 134 5.48 -5.24 -21.30
CA PRO A 134 5.41 -6.71 -21.31
C PRO A 134 6.68 -7.44 -20.86
N PHE A 135 7.86 -6.88 -21.13
CA PHE A 135 9.14 -7.48 -20.75
C PHE A 135 9.65 -7.07 -19.36
N LEU A 136 8.97 -6.15 -18.66
CA LEU A 136 9.24 -5.81 -17.26
C LEU A 136 8.19 -6.37 -16.30
N GLU A 137 7.03 -6.81 -16.80
CA GLU A 137 5.99 -7.39 -15.96
C GLU A 137 6.50 -8.61 -15.19
N ASN A 138 6.29 -8.61 -13.86
CA ASN A 138 6.73 -9.65 -12.92
C ASN A 138 8.24 -9.87 -12.84
N LEU A 139 9.04 -8.97 -13.39
CA LEU A 139 10.49 -9.07 -13.30
C LEU A 139 10.96 -8.53 -11.94
N MET A 140 11.96 -9.18 -11.33
CA MET A 140 12.63 -8.65 -10.13
C MET A 140 13.40 -7.38 -10.48
N SER A 141 12.70 -6.25 -10.48
CA SER A 141 13.20 -4.97 -10.97
C SER A 141 13.41 -3.92 -9.87
N HIS A 142 13.34 -4.32 -8.59
CA HIS A 142 13.34 -3.40 -7.44
C HIS A 142 14.52 -2.41 -7.46
N ASN A 143 15.71 -2.87 -7.86
CA ASN A 143 16.93 -2.06 -7.99
C ASN A 143 17.41 -1.96 -9.45
N MET A 144 16.54 -2.22 -10.42
CA MET A 144 16.93 -2.21 -11.83
C MET A 144 17.16 -0.78 -12.30
N VAL A 145 18.35 -0.53 -12.83
CA VAL A 145 18.63 0.67 -13.62
C VAL A 145 18.38 0.33 -15.07
N LEU A 146 17.42 1.03 -15.70
CA LEU A 146 17.14 0.84 -17.12
C LEU A 146 18.22 1.52 -17.98
N PRO A 147 18.91 0.79 -18.87
CA PRO A 147 19.72 1.41 -19.92
C PRO A 147 18.87 2.36 -20.79
N ALA A 148 19.51 3.36 -21.39
CA ALA A 148 18.81 4.40 -22.15
C ALA A 148 17.97 3.83 -23.31
N ASP A 149 18.51 2.85 -24.03
CA ASP A 149 17.81 2.16 -25.14
C ASP A 149 16.59 1.36 -24.65
N VAL A 150 16.68 0.74 -23.48
CA VAL A 150 15.55 0.03 -22.85
C VAL A 150 14.49 1.02 -22.37
N ALA A 151 14.89 2.16 -21.82
CA ALA A 151 13.98 3.22 -21.41
C ALA A 151 13.19 3.79 -22.62
N ASP A 152 13.86 4.01 -23.76
CA ASP A 152 13.20 4.45 -25.00
C ASP A 152 12.18 3.43 -25.53
N GLN A 153 12.48 2.13 -25.41
CA GLN A 153 11.53 1.07 -25.73
C GLN A 153 10.31 1.13 -24.80
N CYS A 154 10.51 1.26 -23.49
CA CYS A 154 9.42 1.39 -22.52
C CYS A 154 8.51 2.59 -22.85
N LEU A 155 9.11 3.74 -23.18
CA LEU A 155 8.36 4.94 -23.58
C LEU A 155 7.55 4.73 -24.85
N THR A 156 8.03 3.88 -25.78
CA THR A 156 7.29 3.53 -26.99
C THR A 156 6.04 2.73 -26.65
N TYR A 157 6.16 1.70 -25.80
CA TYR A 157 5.02 0.90 -25.32
C TYR A 157 3.97 1.76 -24.60
N LEU A 158 4.38 2.62 -23.67
CA LEU A 158 3.45 3.47 -22.91
C LEU A 158 2.71 4.52 -23.77
N LYS A 159 3.26 4.85 -24.94
CA LYS A 159 2.62 5.78 -25.89
C LYS A 159 1.69 5.06 -26.87
N SER A 160 1.97 3.79 -27.19
CA SER A 160 1.13 3.00 -28.09
C SER A 160 -0.15 2.47 -27.44
N ASP A 161 -0.18 2.36 -26.11
CA ASP A 161 -1.35 1.92 -25.33
C ASP A 161 -2.34 3.06 -24.97
N LYS A 162 -2.30 4.17 -25.73
CA LYS A 162 -3.23 5.30 -25.63
C LYS A 162 -4.11 5.43 -26.86
#